data_AF-A0A5E8HFX7-F1
#
_entry.id   AF-A0A5E8HFX7-F1
#
_cell.length_a   1.000
_cell.length_b   1.000
_cell.length_c   1.000
_cell.angle_alpha   90.00
_cell.angle_beta   90.00
_cell.angle_gamma   90.00
#
_symmetry.space_group_name_H-M   'P 1'
#
loop_
_entity.id
_entity.type
_entity.pdbx_description
1 polymer ?
#
loop_
_entity_poly.entity_id
_entity_poly.type
_entity_poly.pdbx_seq_one_letter_code
_entity_poly.pdbx_strand_id
1 'polypeptide(L)'
;MKRYTIPTIFFAIGVTLQTLFYFSWVDFTLLAVSCLLLTLFLYSLDLQSYPNSKQPTSSFQTETIASEDDSQTLQKSNVDTEVVLDTNVSHGSVFPEVSTAIDDSNDETKGFKTKEILWKVDPIFYARESVRLEERSLFCDTIKEFPFSFTSPKLSSIQYVYFDGTDFKECYWQKSEMLVETDDNPVEWNEWEESQIKESLPAISKNKRKLYVPLTINAKLFGFLCFTSKEGWSNEDIQVFWEETTNLSEKILLKREYAKVTKHPFTKLYTVSHFYQLAKASFEASEKKTLVLFKFIDTNFQSELAIGLNQMGIKHSVLGIGLFQLEENLYAALIPNERLESFSSFFQQFIEELDQLGYPSEVALGYSNPLIPDLKFDVWIKKAYSSLEESILYNAA
;
A
#
# COMPACT_ATOMS: atom_id res chain seq x y z
N MET A 1 -29.79 47.51 11.71
CA MET A 1 -28.50 47.99 11.17
C MET A 1 -27.27 47.34 11.82
N LYS A 2 -27.23 46.00 12.03
CA LYS A 2 -26.03 45.29 12.56
C LYS A 2 -25.61 44.06 11.75
N ARG A 3 -26.30 43.72 10.65
CA ARG A 3 -26.03 42.49 9.85
C ARG A 3 -25.04 42.69 8.70
N TYR A 4 -24.72 43.94 8.33
CA TYR A 4 -23.80 44.25 7.22
C TYR A 4 -22.43 44.75 7.68
N THR A 5 -22.21 44.92 8.98
CA THR A 5 -20.96 45.45 9.54
C THR A 5 -19.80 44.49 9.33
N ILE A 6 -20.02 43.18 9.48
CA ILE A 6 -18.97 42.16 9.35
C ILE A 6 -18.48 42.05 7.88
N PRO A 7 -19.35 41.92 6.86
CA PRO A 7 -18.90 41.93 5.46
C PRO A 7 -18.15 43.21 5.08
N THR A 8 -18.59 44.37 5.58
CA THR A 8 -17.98 45.66 5.26
C THR A 8 -16.58 45.79 5.87
N ILE A 9 -16.35 45.22 7.05
CA ILE A 9 -15.03 45.19 7.70
C ILE A 9 -14.07 44.28 6.93
N PHE A 10 -14.50 43.08 6.52
CA PHE A 10 -13.67 42.20 5.71
C PHE A 10 -13.34 42.78 4.33
N PHE A 11 -14.30 43.47 3.71
CA PHE A 11 -14.06 44.18 2.45
C PHE A 11 -13.05 45.33 2.62
N ALA A 12 -13.19 46.14 3.68
CA ALA A 12 -12.26 47.24 3.94
C ALA A 12 -10.83 46.74 4.25
N ILE A 13 -10.69 45.65 5.00
CA ILE A 13 -9.40 45.01 5.29
C ILE A 13 -8.78 44.41 4.02
N GLY A 14 -9.59 43.76 3.18
CA GLY A 14 -9.14 43.22 1.90
C GLY A 14 -8.62 44.30 0.95
N VAL A 15 -9.37 45.41 0.81
CA VAL A 15 -8.96 46.56 -0.01
C VAL A 15 -7.68 47.21 0.53
N THR A 16 -7.55 47.36 1.85
CA THR A 16 -6.34 47.96 2.44
C THR A 16 -5.10 47.08 2.29
N LEU A 17 -5.22 45.76 2.49
CA LEU A 17 -4.11 44.83 2.22
C LEU A 17 -3.69 44.85 0.75
N GLN A 18 -4.66 44.97 -0.15
CA GLN A 18 -4.45 44.98 -1.59
C GLN A 18 -3.84 46.29 -2.12
N THR A 19 -4.07 47.42 -1.43
CA THR A 19 -3.34 48.66 -1.71
C THR A 19 -1.93 48.69 -1.13
N LEU A 20 -1.64 47.89 -0.10
CA LEU A 20 -0.33 47.84 0.57
C LEU A 20 0.65 46.87 -0.09
N PHE A 21 0.17 45.79 -0.70
CA PHE A 21 0.98 44.84 -1.46
C PHE A 21 0.66 44.96 -2.95
N TYR A 22 1.67 45.39 -3.71
CA TYR A 22 1.73 45.61 -5.17
C TYR A 22 0.61 44.99 -6.03
N PHE A 23 0.02 45.85 -6.88
CA PHE A 23 -1.14 45.63 -7.75
C PHE A 23 -1.01 44.38 -8.65
N SER A 24 -1.73 43.32 -8.32
CA SER A 24 -2.11 42.25 -9.25
C SER A 24 -3.63 42.24 -9.42
N TRP A 25 -4.10 42.47 -10.64
CA TRP A 25 -5.53 42.44 -10.99
C TRP A 25 -6.18 41.08 -10.69
N VAL A 26 -5.38 40.01 -10.69
CA VAL A 26 -5.85 38.65 -10.41
C VAL A 26 -6.32 38.53 -8.97
N ASP A 27 -5.55 39.05 -8.01
CA ASP A 27 -5.90 38.97 -6.59
C ASP A 27 -7.18 39.75 -6.27
N PHE A 28 -7.44 40.84 -7.00
CA PHE A 28 -8.64 41.67 -6.80
C PHE A 28 -9.88 40.95 -7.32
N THR A 29 -9.77 40.33 -8.49
CA THR A 29 -10.85 39.49 -9.02
C THR A 29 -11.13 38.29 -8.11
N LEU A 30 -10.09 37.68 -7.52
CA LEU A 30 -10.25 36.53 -6.63
C LEU A 30 -10.91 36.93 -5.30
N LEU A 31 -10.54 38.08 -4.74
CA LEU A 31 -11.19 38.66 -3.56
C LEU A 31 -12.66 39.02 -3.84
N ALA A 32 -12.94 39.66 -4.98
CA ALA A 32 -14.29 40.04 -5.36
C ALA A 32 -15.19 38.81 -5.57
N VAL A 33 -14.69 37.78 -6.27
CA VAL A 33 -15.41 36.51 -6.49
C VAL A 33 -15.65 35.78 -5.16
N SER A 34 -14.65 35.73 -4.27
CA SER A 34 -14.79 35.13 -2.94
C SER A 34 -15.86 35.85 -2.10
N CYS A 35 -15.91 37.19 -2.16
CA CYS A 35 -16.90 37.98 -1.44
C CYS A 35 -18.32 37.80 -2.02
N LEU A 36 -18.43 37.65 -3.35
CA LEU A 36 -19.70 37.37 -4.03
C LEU A 36 -20.22 35.97 -3.69
N LEU A 37 -19.34 34.97 -3.64
CA LEU A 37 -19.68 33.61 -3.19
C LEU A 37 -20.09 33.58 -1.72
N LEU A 38 -19.40 34.32 -0.85
CA LEU A 38 -19.76 34.42 0.57
C LEU A 38 -21.13 35.08 0.76
N THR A 39 -21.44 36.12 0.00
CA THR A 39 -22.76 36.79 0.05
C THR A 39 -23.87 35.90 -0.51
N LEU A 40 -23.61 35.14 -1.57
CA LEU A 40 -24.52 34.10 -2.07
C LEU A 40 -24.77 32.99 -1.05
N PHE A 41 -23.71 32.55 -0.37
CA PHE A 41 -23.82 31.54 0.69
C PHE A 41 -24.66 32.05 1.87
N LEU A 42 -24.42 33.27 2.35
CA LEU A 42 -25.21 33.88 3.41
C LEU A 42 -26.67 34.11 2.97
N TYR A 43 -26.91 34.46 1.71
CA TYR A 43 -28.25 34.58 1.15
C TYR A 43 -28.97 33.23 1.08
N SER A 44 -28.27 32.15 0.74
CA SER A 44 -28.83 30.79 0.73
C SER A 44 -29.21 30.30 2.13
N LEU A 45 -28.43 30.67 3.16
CA LEU A 45 -28.76 30.38 4.55
C LEU A 45 -29.97 31.19 5.04
N ASP A 46 -30.11 32.44 4.58
CA ASP A 46 -31.27 33.28 4.93
C ASP A 46 -32.57 32.71 4.33
N LEU A 47 -32.52 32.17 3.09
CA LEU A 47 -33.62 31.46 2.44
C LEU A 47 -34.04 30.17 3.16
N GLN A 48 -33.08 29.44 3.74
CA GLN A 48 -33.36 28.25 4.55
C GLN A 48 -33.90 28.58 5.96
N SER A 49 -33.75 29.84 6.40
CA SER A 49 -34.14 30.27 7.76
C SER A 49 -35.58 30.75 7.90
N TYR A 50 -36.41 30.70 6.85
CA TYR A 50 -37.84 31.00 6.95
C TYR A 50 -38.59 29.90 7.71
N PRO A 51 -39.15 30.16 8.90
CA PRO A 51 -39.95 29.18 9.62
C PRO A 51 -41.33 29.11 8.96
N ASN A 52 -41.69 27.93 8.47
CA ASN A 52 -43.08 27.59 8.15
C ASN A 52 -43.94 27.78 9.40
N SER A 53 -44.69 28.87 9.45
CA SER A 53 -45.72 29.13 10.46
C SER A 53 -46.91 29.79 9.79
N LYS A 54 -47.93 28.98 9.46
CA LYS A 54 -49.32 29.12 9.96
C LYS A 54 -50.25 28.05 9.36
N GLN A 55 -50.72 27.19 10.28
CA GLN A 55 -51.85 26.26 10.33
C GLN A 55 -53.15 26.69 9.59
N PRO A 56 -54.14 25.81 9.31
CA PRO A 56 -54.97 25.25 10.40
C PRO A 56 -55.44 23.79 10.27
N THR A 57 -55.67 23.26 11.47
CA THR A 57 -56.44 22.08 11.87
C THR A 57 -57.89 22.11 11.35
N SER A 58 -58.38 20.95 10.89
CA SER A 58 -59.81 20.61 10.93
C SER A 58 -60.00 19.12 11.24
N SER A 59 -60.62 18.87 12.38
CA SER A 59 -61.24 17.63 12.86
C SER A 59 -62.29 17.05 11.90
N PHE A 60 -62.44 15.73 11.81
CA PHE A 60 -63.73 15.01 11.97
C PHE A 60 -63.54 13.48 12.12
N GLN A 61 -64.50 12.88 12.82
CA GLN A 61 -64.67 11.56 13.44
C GLN A 61 -64.76 10.36 12.46
N THR A 62 -64.20 9.19 12.83
CA THR A 62 -64.87 7.95 13.32
C THR A 62 -65.65 7.18 12.25
N GLU A 63 -65.19 5.96 11.92
CA GLU A 63 -66.07 4.78 11.88
C GLU A 63 -65.28 3.47 12.03
N THR A 64 -65.78 2.68 12.97
CA THR A 64 -65.42 1.33 13.40
C THR A 64 -65.85 0.31 12.33
N ILE A 65 -65.16 -0.83 12.22
CA ILE A 65 -65.75 -2.18 12.28
C ILE A 65 -64.63 -3.23 12.37
N ALA A 66 -64.84 -4.14 13.32
CA ALA A 66 -64.06 -5.32 13.65
C ALA A 66 -64.19 -6.44 12.61
N SER A 67 -63.24 -7.37 12.60
CA SER A 67 -63.49 -8.82 12.55
C SER A 67 -62.24 -9.56 13.05
N GLU A 68 -62.43 -10.31 14.13
CA GLU A 68 -61.54 -11.28 14.76
C GLU A 68 -61.50 -12.62 13.98
N ASP A 69 -60.62 -13.51 14.45
CA ASP A 69 -60.66 -14.99 14.37
C ASP A 69 -60.22 -15.68 13.06
N ASP A 70 -59.45 -16.79 13.04
CA ASP A 70 -58.84 -17.59 14.09
C ASP A 70 -57.82 -18.60 13.48
N SER A 71 -56.90 -19.08 14.33
CA SER A 71 -56.33 -20.45 14.43
C SER A 71 -55.52 -21.18 13.32
N GLN A 72 -54.22 -21.35 13.64
CA GLN A 72 -53.43 -22.60 13.76
C GLN A 72 -53.61 -23.79 12.78
N THR A 73 -52.50 -24.27 12.19
CA THR A 73 -52.09 -25.70 12.33
C THR A 73 -50.61 -25.97 11.97
N LEU A 74 -49.96 -26.74 12.85
CA LEU A 74 -48.64 -27.37 12.71
C LEU A 74 -48.61 -28.46 11.62
N GLN A 75 -47.47 -28.65 10.95
CA GLN A 75 -46.99 -30.00 10.66
C GLN A 75 -45.45 -30.11 10.63
N LYS A 76 -44.98 -31.06 11.46
CA LYS A 76 -43.64 -31.61 11.63
C LYS A 76 -43.35 -32.64 10.53
N SER A 77 -42.09 -32.77 10.11
CA SER A 77 -41.51 -34.07 9.80
C SER A 77 -40.01 -34.09 10.18
N ASN A 78 -39.71 -34.80 11.27
CA ASN A 78 -38.40 -35.37 11.58
C ASN A 78 -38.23 -36.68 10.81
N VAL A 79 -37.01 -36.98 10.36
CA VAL A 79 -36.40 -38.31 10.43
C VAL A 79 -34.88 -38.14 10.65
N ASP A 80 -34.43 -38.53 11.85
CA ASP A 80 -33.05 -38.89 12.24
C ASP A 80 -32.61 -40.16 11.45
N THR A 81 -31.34 -40.54 11.26
CA THR A 81 -30.33 -40.88 12.28
C THR A 81 -28.94 -41.13 11.67
N GLU A 82 -27.91 -40.78 12.47
CA GLU A 82 -26.66 -41.50 12.83
C GLU A 82 -25.69 -42.05 11.75
N VAL A 83 -24.46 -41.51 11.64
CA VAL A 83 -23.24 -41.78 12.46
C VAL A 83 -22.70 -43.20 12.28
N VAL A 84 -21.48 -43.34 11.75
CA VAL A 84 -20.36 -44.12 12.34
C VAL A 84 -19.03 -43.68 11.70
N LEU A 85 -18.05 -43.42 12.56
CA LEU A 85 -16.64 -43.07 12.31
C LEU A 85 -15.74 -44.33 12.37
N ASP A 86 -14.47 -44.14 11.95
CA ASP A 86 -13.28 -45.00 12.15
C ASP A 86 -13.07 -46.15 11.13
N THR A 87 -11.87 -46.52 10.66
CA THR A 87 -10.47 -46.14 10.93
C THR A 87 -9.55 -46.58 9.76
N ASN A 88 -8.39 -45.94 9.66
CA ASN A 88 -7.15 -46.27 8.94
C ASN A 88 -6.87 -47.74 8.55
N VAL A 89 -6.21 -47.99 7.39
CA VAL A 89 -4.93 -48.74 7.25
C VAL A 89 -4.30 -48.45 5.86
N SER A 90 -2.97 -48.35 5.87
CA SER A 90 -1.99 -48.10 4.81
C SER A 90 -1.67 -49.28 3.88
N HIS A 91 -0.89 -48.98 2.80
CA HIS A 91 -0.03 -49.84 1.96
C HIS A 91 -0.49 -50.26 0.54
N GLY A 92 0.43 -50.05 -0.42
CA GLY A 92 0.51 -50.72 -1.73
C GLY A 92 0.42 -49.76 -2.92
N SER A 93 1.49 -49.06 -3.29
CA SER A 93 2.35 -49.36 -4.46
C SER A 93 1.69 -50.21 -5.57
N VAL A 94 1.76 -49.73 -6.83
CA VAL A 94 2.31 -50.43 -8.01
C VAL A 94 2.06 -49.55 -9.25
N PHE A 95 3.16 -49.08 -9.85
CA PHE A 95 3.24 -48.61 -11.24
C PHE A 95 2.92 -49.75 -12.22
N PRO A 96 2.49 -49.48 -13.46
CA PRO A 96 2.82 -50.33 -14.58
C PRO A 96 4.06 -49.79 -15.31
N GLU A 97 5.16 -50.49 -15.11
CA GLU A 97 6.37 -50.49 -15.95
C GLU A 97 6.24 -51.79 -16.80
N VAL A 98 6.41 -51.83 -18.13
CA VAL A 98 7.67 -51.96 -18.89
C VAL A 98 7.26 -52.36 -20.32
N SER A 99 7.96 -51.87 -21.35
CA SER A 99 8.59 -52.65 -22.46
C SER A 99 9.14 -51.68 -23.53
N THR A 100 10.42 -51.26 -23.49
CA THR A 100 11.64 -51.88 -24.09
C THR A 100 11.63 -51.84 -25.64
N ALA A 101 12.68 -51.47 -26.40
CA ALA A 101 14.15 -51.49 -26.24
C ALA A 101 14.82 -50.58 -27.33
N ILE A 102 15.82 -49.72 -26.99
CA ILE A 102 17.30 -49.88 -27.13
C ILE A 102 17.87 -49.40 -28.51
N ASP A 103 18.63 -48.30 -28.55
CA ASP A 103 20.12 -48.33 -28.71
C ASP A 103 20.76 -46.91 -28.70
N ASP A 104 21.72 -46.75 -27.78
CA ASP A 104 22.98 -46.00 -27.81
C ASP A 104 23.10 -44.66 -28.57
N SER A 105 23.07 -43.57 -27.80
CA SER A 105 24.16 -42.57 -27.84
C SER A 105 24.27 -41.83 -26.50
N ASN A 106 25.45 -41.92 -25.90
CA ASN A 106 25.90 -41.07 -24.81
C ASN A 106 25.74 -39.60 -25.20
N ASP A 107 24.89 -38.87 -24.49
CA ASP A 107 25.27 -37.52 -24.08
C ASP A 107 24.63 -37.18 -22.74
N GLU A 108 25.46 -36.58 -21.89
CA GLU A 108 25.27 -36.49 -20.46
C GLU A 108 23.97 -35.76 -20.07
N THR A 109 23.27 -36.40 -19.15
CA THR A 109 22.12 -35.92 -18.41
C THR A 109 22.43 -34.59 -17.72
N LYS A 110 22.28 -33.47 -18.43
CA LYS A 110 22.00 -32.18 -17.79
C LYS A 110 20.66 -32.35 -17.10
N GLY A 111 20.70 -32.53 -15.78
CA GLY A 111 19.52 -32.62 -14.94
C GLY A 111 18.56 -31.49 -15.30
N PHE A 112 17.35 -31.86 -15.71
CA PHE A 112 16.21 -30.96 -15.79
C PHE A 112 15.96 -30.42 -14.38
N LYS A 113 16.66 -29.33 -14.01
CA LYS A 113 16.15 -28.42 -13.00
C LYS A 113 14.90 -27.82 -13.61
N THR A 114 13.74 -28.30 -13.18
CA THR A 114 12.45 -27.68 -13.50
C THR A 114 12.57 -26.19 -13.16
N LYS A 115 12.55 -25.33 -14.19
CA LYS A 115 12.56 -23.86 -14.01
C LYS A 115 11.35 -23.52 -13.13
N GLU A 116 11.58 -22.85 -12.00
CA GLU A 116 10.51 -22.41 -11.11
C GLU A 116 9.74 -21.27 -11.78
N ILE A 117 8.45 -21.47 -12.07
CA ILE A 117 7.62 -20.47 -12.74
C ILE A 117 7.53 -19.21 -11.86
N LEU A 118 7.90 -18.05 -12.40
CA LEU A 118 7.88 -16.77 -11.69
C LEU A 118 6.45 -16.27 -11.47
N TRP A 119 5.61 -16.39 -12.50
CA TRP A 119 4.24 -15.86 -12.47
C TRP A 119 3.23 -16.89 -12.02
N LYS A 120 2.56 -16.60 -10.90
CA LYS A 120 1.37 -17.35 -10.42
C LYS A 120 0.05 -16.65 -10.70
N VAL A 121 0.13 -15.37 -11.05
CA VAL A 121 -0.99 -14.45 -11.28
C VAL A 121 -0.63 -13.59 -12.48
N ASP A 122 -1.65 -13.05 -13.16
CA ASP A 122 -1.46 -12.10 -14.26
C ASP A 122 -0.48 -10.96 -13.90
N PRO A 123 0.56 -10.70 -14.71
CA PRO A 123 1.59 -9.71 -14.43
C PRO A 123 1.07 -8.29 -14.23
N ILE A 124 0.06 -7.89 -15.01
CA ILE A 124 -0.49 -6.53 -14.99
C ILE A 124 -1.34 -6.32 -13.75
N PHE A 125 -2.20 -7.29 -13.45
CA PHE A 125 -2.97 -7.30 -12.21
C PHE A 125 -2.05 -7.28 -10.99
N TYR A 126 -1.01 -8.13 -10.98
CA TYR A 126 -0.02 -8.18 -9.90
C TYR A 126 0.68 -6.84 -9.68
N ALA A 127 1.07 -6.15 -10.75
CA ALA A 127 1.72 -4.86 -10.66
C ALA A 127 0.81 -3.78 -10.04
N ARG A 128 -0.45 -3.72 -10.50
CA ARG A 128 -1.44 -2.76 -9.98
C ARG A 128 -1.76 -3.00 -8.52
N GLU A 129 -1.90 -4.27 -8.16
CA GLU A 129 -2.13 -4.66 -6.77
C GLU A 129 -0.93 -4.33 -5.87
N SER A 130 0.28 -4.53 -6.38
CA SER A 130 1.52 -4.17 -5.67
C SER A 130 1.60 -2.67 -5.38
N VAL A 131 1.20 -1.82 -6.33
CA VAL A 131 1.11 -0.36 -6.12
C VAL A 131 0.05 -0.02 -5.08
N ARG A 132 -1.11 -0.67 -5.14
CA ARG A 132 -2.22 -0.45 -4.19
C ARG A 132 -1.83 -0.81 -2.76
N LEU A 133 -1.07 -1.89 -2.59
CA LEU A 133 -0.64 -2.40 -1.28
C LEU A 133 0.65 -1.74 -0.76
N GLU A 134 1.30 -0.87 -1.53
CA GLU A 134 2.60 -0.32 -1.18
C GLU A 134 2.63 0.42 0.16
N GLU A 135 1.64 1.28 0.43
CA GLU A 135 1.57 2.02 1.69
C GLU A 135 1.38 1.09 2.89
N ARG A 136 0.60 0.03 2.71
CA ARG A 136 0.42 -1.01 3.73
C ARG A 136 1.71 -1.82 3.91
N SER A 137 2.39 -2.19 2.84
CA SER A 137 3.70 -2.86 2.92
C SER A 137 4.69 -2.02 3.72
N LEU A 138 4.74 -0.70 3.46
CA LEU A 138 5.62 0.23 4.18
C LEU A 138 5.29 0.26 5.69
N PHE A 139 4.01 0.32 6.04
CA PHE A 139 3.55 0.22 7.43
C PHE A 139 3.98 -1.10 8.06
N CYS A 140 3.76 -2.20 7.35
CA CYS A 140 4.11 -3.54 7.79
C CYS A 140 5.62 -3.73 8.02
N ASP A 141 6.45 -3.26 7.09
CA ASP A 141 7.91 -3.32 7.20
C ASP A 141 8.41 -2.47 8.37
N THR A 142 7.76 -1.34 8.65
CA THR A 142 8.07 -0.51 9.82
C THR A 142 7.80 -1.26 11.13
N ILE A 143 6.69 -1.99 11.22
CA ILE A 143 6.37 -2.79 12.41
C ILE A 143 7.34 -3.96 12.56
N LYS A 144 7.69 -4.64 11.45
CA LYS A 144 8.68 -5.73 11.46
C LYS A 144 10.04 -5.28 12.00
N GLU A 145 10.49 -4.09 11.62
CA GLU A 145 11.77 -3.52 12.11
C GLU A 145 11.68 -2.97 13.54
N PHE A 146 10.50 -2.48 13.93
CA PHE A 146 10.30 -1.82 15.22
C PHE A 146 9.06 -2.36 15.94
N PRO A 147 9.06 -3.66 16.32
CA PRO A 147 7.95 -4.23 17.06
C PRO A 147 7.84 -3.55 18.43
N PHE A 148 6.60 -3.39 18.88
CA PHE A 148 6.31 -2.81 20.17
C PHE A 148 6.80 -3.73 21.30
N SER A 149 7.44 -3.15 22.31
CA SER A 149 8.01 -3.88 23.43
C SER A 149 6.91 -4.38 24.38
N PHE A 150 7.02 -5.63 24.84
CA PHE A 150 6.16 -6.15 25.91
C PHE A 150 6.64 -5.62 27.27
N THR A 151 6.29 -4.37 27.58
CA THR A 151 6.72 -3.67 28.80
C THR A 151 5.87 -4.03 30.03
N SER A 152 4.60 -4.34 29.83
CA SER A 152 3.65 -4.60 30.92
C SER A 152 3.35 -6.10 31.11
N PRO A 153 3.38 -6.63 32.36
CA PRO A 153 2.99 -8.01 32.63
C PRO A 153 1.49 -8.26 32.42
N LYS A 154 0.67 -7.19 32.38
CA LYS A 154 -0.77 -7.29 32.08
C LYS A 154 -1.04 -7.64 30.62
N LEU A 155 -0.10 -7.35 29.73
CA LEU A 155 -0.28 -7.46 28.29
C LEU A 155 -0.22 -8.93 27.86
N SER A 156 -1.28 -9.41 27.18
CA SER A 156 -1.31 -10.77 26.63
C SER A 156 -0.96 -10.83 25.15
N SER A 157 -1.38 -9.84 24.37
CA SER A 157 -1.09 -9.74 22.94
C SER A 157 -1.27 -8.31 22.43
N ILE A 158 -0.58 -7.99 21.33
CA ILE A 158 -0.70 -6.73 20.59
C ILE A 158 -1.16 -7.09 19.19
N GLN A 159 -2.20 -6.42 18.71
CA GLN A 159 -2.64 -6.51 17.33
C GLN A 159 -2.34 -5.20 16.62
N TYR A 160 -1.72 -5.30 15.45
CA TYR A 160 -1.33 -4.17 14.61
C TYR A 160 -2.30 -4.05 13.45
N VAL A 161 -2.87 -2.87 13.29
CA VAL A 161 -3.91 -2.62 12.31
C VAL A 161 -3.55 -1.39 11.50
N TYR A 162 -3.55 -1.53 10.17
CA TYR A 162 -3.33 -0.46 9.21
C TYR A 162 -4.65 0.22 8.83
N PHE A 163 -4.62 1.53 8.65
CA PHE A 163 -5.74 2.31 8.13
C PHE A 163 -5.46 2.75 6.68
N ASP A 164 -6.31 2.31 5.74
CA ASP A 164 -6.14 2.62 4.31
C ASP A 164 -6.82 3.94 3.88
N GLY A 165 -7.41 4.67 4.84
CA GLY A 165 -8.20 5.88 4.62
C GLY A 165 -9.71 5.62 4.67
N THR A 166 -10.13 4.37 4.52
CA THR A 166 -11.54 3.96 4.59
C THR A 166 -11.77 2.95 5.70
N ASP A 167 -11.00 1.87 5.69
CA ASP A 167 -11.17 0.70 6.52
C ASP A 167 -9.88 0.37 7.29
N PHE A 168 -10.05 -0.41 8.34
CA PHE A 168 -8.97 -0.92 9.17
C PHE A 168 -8.70 -2.38 8.84
N LYS A 169 -7.44 -2.71 8.56
CA LYS A 169 -7.02 -4.05 8.14
C LYS A 169 -5.91 -4.54 9.04
N GLU A 170 -6.07 -5.75 9.55
CA GLU A 170 -5.07 -6.39 10.38
C GLU A 170 -3.78 -6.67 9.57
N CYS A 171 -2.63 -6.54 10.21
CA CYS A 171 -1.33 -6.77 9.58
C CYS A 171 -0.49 -7.78 10.36
N TYR A 172 -0.42 -7.60 11.68
CA TYR A 172 0.33 -8.49 12.54
C TYR A 172 -0.38 -8.72 13.86
N TRP A 173 -0.08 -9.87 14.44
CA TRP A 173 -0.38 -10.21 15.80
C TRP A 173 0.90 -10.59 16.53
N GLN A 174 1.16 -9.92 17.64
CA GLN A 174 2.32 -10.16 18.47
C GLN A 174 1.92 -10.77 19.81
N LYS A 175 2.62 -11.84 20.17
CA LYS A 175 2.51 -12.48 21.48
C LYS A 175 3.92 -12.62 22.05
N SER A 176 4.23 -11.82 23.07
CA SER A 176 5.59 -11.68 23.57
C SER A 176 6.55 -11.26 22.45
N GLU A 177 7.65 -11.98 22.23
CA GLU A 177 8.63 -11.68 21.18
C GLU A 177 8.23 -12.20 19.80
N MET A 178 7.19 -13.03 19.71
CA MET A 178 6.75 -13.61 18.44
C MET A 178 5.79 -12.66 17.72
N LEU A 179 6.19 -12.24 16.52
CA LEU A 179 5.36 -11.47 15.59
C LEU A 179 4.86 -12.39 14.47
N VAL A 180 3.54 -12.46 14.29
CA VAL A 180 2.87 -13.32 13.31
C VAL A 180 2.12 -12.45 12.31
N GLU A 181 2.34 -12.68 11.03
CA GLU A 181 1.59 -12.00 9.96
C GLU A 181 0.15 -12.54 9.93
N THR A 182 -0.82 -11.64 9.87
CA THR A 182 -2.25 -11.99 9.86
C THR A 182 -2.85 -11.73 8.49
N ASP A 183 -3.91 -12.46 8.14
CA ASP A 183 -4.71 -12.19 6.95
C ASP A 183 -5.42 -10.82 7.04
N ASP A 184 -5.91 -10.33 5.91
CA ASP A 184 -6.65 -9.06 5.74
C ASP A 184 -8.06 -9.10 6.36
N ASN A 185 -8.15 -9.50 7.62
CA ASN A 185 -9.41 -9.61 8.33
C ASN A 185 -9.91 -8.22 8.75
N PRO A 186 -11.23 -7.97 8.65
CA PRO A 186 -11.84 -6.79 9.25
C PRO A 186 -11.76 -6.87 10.77
N VAL A 187 -11.58 -5.72 11.42
CA VAL A 187 -11.50 -5.64 12.88
C VAL A 187 -12.86 -5.84 13.52
N GLU A 188 -12.95 -6.78 14.45
CA GLU A 188 -14.14 -6.97 15.30
C GLU A 188 -14.12 -6.04 16.51
N TRP A 189 -14.86 -4.94 16.43
CA TRP A 189 -14.99 -3.92 17.47
C TRP A 189 -16.35 -3.19 17.42
N ASN A 190 -16.63 -2.37 18.43
CA ASN A 190 -17.87 -1.59 18.47
C ASN A 190 -17.75 -0.28 17.66
N GLU A 191 -18.87 0.21 17.11
CA GLU A 191 -18.91 1.50 16.37
C GLU A 191 -18.35 2.69 17.17
N TRP A 192 -18.55 2.70 18.49
CA TRP A 192 -17.98 3.73 19.37
C TRP A 192 -16.45 3.66 19.43
N GLU A 193 -15.89 2.44 19.47
CA GLU A 193 -14.44 2.21 19.49
C GLU A 193 -13.83 2.67 18.15
N GLU A 194 -14.48 2.32 17.04
CA GLU A 194 -14.10 2.78 15.70
C GLU A 194 -14.14 4.30 15.56
N SER A 195 -15.23 4.93 16.02
CA SER A 195 -15.41 6.39 15.90
C SER A 195 -14.33 7.14 16.67
N GLN A 196 -14.00 6.71 17.89
CA GLN A 196 -12.92 7.30 18.68
C GLN A 196 -11.56 7.17 17.98
N ILE A 197 -11.24 6.01 17.42
CA ILE A 197 -9.96 5.78 16.73
C ILE A 197 -9.87 6.60 15.44
N LYS A 198 -10.97 6.72 14.67
CA LYS A 198 -11.05 7.62 13.50
C LYS A 198 -10.86 9.09 13.89
N GLU A 199 -11.32 9.50 15.07
CA GLU A 199 -11.06 10.82 15.67
C GLU A 199 -9.65 10.96 16.25
N SER A 200 -8.77 9.95 16.10
CA SER A 200 -7.42 9.93 16.68
C SER A 200 -7.43 10.02 18.20
N LEU A 201 -8.37 9.33 18.85
CA LEU A 201 -8.48 9.23 20.31
C LEU A 201 -8.40 7.76 20.77
N PRO A 202 -7.83 7.50 21.96
CA PRO A 202 -7.72 6.14 22.47
C PRO A 202 -9.06 5.67 23.05
N ALA A 203 -9.32 4.37 22.98
CA ALA A 203 -10.55 3.78 23.48
C ALA A 203 -10.27 2.53 24.32
N ILE A 204 -10.99 2.39 25.44
CA ILE A 204 -11.04 1.15 26.22
C ILE A 204 -12.34 0.44 25.89
N SER A 205 -12.24 -0.83 25.52
CA SER A 205 -13.41 -1.69 25.28
C SER A 205 -14.35 -1.77 26.49
N LYS A 206 -15.63 -2.08 26.24
CA LYS A 206 -16.66 -2.17 27.30
C LYS A 206 -16.29 -3.14 28.43
N ASN A 207 -15.63 -4.26 28.11
CA ASN A 207 -15.19 -5.26 29.09
C ASN A 207 -13.82 -4.92 29.73
N LYS A 208 -13.22 -3.79 29.36
CA LYS A 208 -11.88 -3.32 29.76
C LYS A 208 -10.74 -4.26 29.40
N ARG A 209 -10.93 -5.26 28.55
CA ARG A 209 -9.90 -6.25 28.18
C ARG A 209 -9.03 -5.80 27.02
N LYS A 210 -9.58 -4.96 26.13
CA LYS A 210 -8.89 -4.36 24.99
C LYS A 210 -8.72 -2.86 25.20
N LEU A 211 -7.52 -2.37 24.92
CA LEU A 211 -7.16 -0.96 24.82
C LEU A 211 -6.73 -0.69 23.38
N TYR A 212 -7.40 0.25 22.73
CA TYR A 212 -7.11 0.68 21.38
C TYR A 212 -6.38 2.02 21.43
N VAL A 213 -5.19 2.06 20.83
CA VAL A 213 -4.35 3.26 20.78
C VAL A 213 -4.05 3.58 19.32
N PRO A 214 -4.52 4.70 18.77
CA PRO A 214 -4.28 5.11 17.40
C PRO A 214 -2.80 5.45 17.18
N LEU A 215 -2.31 5.09 16.01
CA LEU A 215 -1.00 5.50 15.50
C LEU A 215 -1.20 6.77 14.68
N THR A 216 -0.97 7.92 15.31
CA THR A 216 -1.28 9.23 14.74
C THR A 216 -0.19 10.25 15.01
N ILE A 217 0.07 11.11 14.03
CA ILE A 217 0.96 12.27 14.17
C ILE A 217 0.52 13.39 13.22
N ASN A 218 0.55 14.65 13.65
CA ASN A 218 0.13 15.79 12.83
C ASN A 218 -1.28 15.60 12.20
N ALA A 219 -2.22 15.03 12.96
CA ALA A 219 -3.57 14.67 12.52
C ALA A 219 -3.66 13.66 11.35
N LYS A 220 -2.56 12.94 11.05
CA LYS A 220 -2.56 11.82 10.11
C LYS A 220 -2.69 10.51 10.90
N LEU A 221 -3.79 9.80 10.69
CA LEU A 221 -4.00 8.45 11.22
C LEU A 221 -3.37 7.42 10.28
N PHE A 222 -2.52 6.55 10.82
CA PHE A 222 -1.89 5.44 10.08
C PHE A 222 -2.53 4.09 10.34
N GLY A 223 -3.24 3.96 11.46
CA GLY A 223 -3.68 2.69 12.00
C GLY A 223 -3.85 2.77 13.51
N PHE A 224 -3.87 1.63 14.18
CA PHE A 224 -3.89 1.57 15.64
C PHE A 224 -3.25 0.27 16.15
N LEU A 225 -2.94 0.26 17.45
CA LEU A 225 -2.57 -0.93 18.20
C LEU A 225 -3.71 -1.32 19.13
N CYS A 226 -4.10 -2.60 19.11
CA CYS A 226 -5.01 -3.17 20.08
C CYS A 226 -4.23 -4.02 21.08
N PHE A 227 -4.14 -3.52 22.32
CA PHE A 227 -3.54 -4.19 23.46
C PHE A 227 -4.58 -5.02 24.19
N THR A 228 -4.38 -6.33 24.21
CA THR A 228 -5.25 -7.25 24.95
C THR A 228 -4.63 -7.57 26.31
N SER A 229 -5.46 -7.61 27.37
CA SER A 229 -5.03 -7.97 28.72
C SER A 229 -5.91 -9.05 29.34
N LYS A 230 -5.28 -9.86 30.21
CA LYS A 230 -5.97 -10.75 31.16
C LYS A 230 -6.47 -10.02 32.41
N GLU A 231 -6.10 -8.76 32.59
CA GLU A 231 -6.60 -7.83 33.60
C GLU A 231 -7.44 -6.75 32.91
N GLY A 232 -8.04 -5.83 33.68
CA GLY A 232 -8.78 -4.70 33.11
C GLY A 232 -7.86 -3.50 32.93
N TRP A 233 -7.96 -2.81 31.80
CA TRP A 233 -7.27 -1.54 31.55
C TRP A 233 -7.91 -0.40 32.35
N SER A 234 -7.07 0.52 32.84
CA SER A 234 -7.46 1.78 33.45
C SER A 234 -7.14 2.97 32.53
N ASN A 235 -7.63 4.16 32.87
CA ASN A 235 -7.32 5.37 32.11
C ASN A 235 -5.84 5.80 32.26
N GLU A 236 -5.16 5.39 33.33
CA GLU A 236 -3.73 5.67 33.52
C GLU A 236 -2.89 4.87 32.53
N ASP A 237 -3.31 3.62 32.24
CA ASP A 237 -2.65 2.77 31.25
C ASP A 237 -2.70 3.42 29.85
N ILE A 238 -3.78 4.16 29.51
CA ILE A 238 -3.90 4.86 28.23
C ILE A 238 -2.71 5.79 28.00
N GLN A 239 -2.36 6.62 28.97
CA GLN A 239 -1.31 7.61 28.80
C GLN A 239 0.05 6.95 28.57
N VAL A 240 0.36 5.89 29.32
CA VAL A 240 1.62 5.14 29.19
C VAL A 240 1.75 4.55 27.79
N PHE A 241 0.73 3.81 27.32
CA PHE A 241 0.80 3.20 25.99
C PHE A 241 0.75 4.25 24.88
N TRP A 242 0.01 5.35 25.06
CA TRP A 242 -0.04 6.45 24.10
C TRP A 242 1.36 7.06 23.86
N GLU A 243 2.07 7.38 24.93
CA GLU A 243 3.43 7.93 24.85
C GLU A 243 4.37 6.94 24.14
N GLU A 244 4.30 5.65 24.47
CA GLU A 244 5.12 4.61 23.82
C GLU A 244 4.77 4.45 22.32
N THR A 245 3.49 4.50 21.94
CA THR A 245 3.05 4.39 20.53
C THR A 245 3.44 5.60 19.67
N THR A 246 3.74 6.74 20.28
CA THR A 246 4.18 7.95 19.57
C THR A 246 5.50 7.68 18.83
N ASN A 247 6.43 6.96 19.46
CA ASN A 247 7.70 6.57 18.83
C ASN A 247 7.51 5.72 17.57
N LEU A 248 6.54 4.79 17.57
CA LEU A 248 6.23 4.00 16.38
C LEU A 248 5.58 4.86 15.29
N SER A 249 4.68 5.76 15.67
CA SER A 249 4.02 6.70 14.76
C SER A 249 5.03 7.63 14.06
N GLU A 250 6.04 8.11 14.78
CA GLU A 250 7.15 8.90 14.22
C GLU A 250 7.95 8.12 13.17
N LYS A 251 8.28 6.85 13.45
CA LYS A 251 9.01 5.99 12.51
C LYS A 251 8.20 5.71 11.24
N ILE A 252 6.89 5.48 11.37
CA ILE A 252 5.97 5.31 10.25
C ILE A 252 5.94 6.58 9.40
N LEU A 253 5.79 7.76 10.03
CA LEU A 253 5.80 9.04 9.32
C LEU A 253 7.12 9.25 8.57
N LEU A 254 8.26 9.01 9.23
CA LEU A 254 9.58 9.20 8.64
C LEU A 254 9.76 8.33 7.39
N LYS A 255 9.38 7.05 7.46
CA LYS A 255 9.42 6.14 6.30
C LYS A 255 8.47 6.58 5.19
N ARG A 256 7.27 7.07 5.52
CA ARG A 256 6.28 7.54 4.54
C ARG A 256 6.73 8.81 3.82
N GLU A 257 7.25 9.80 4.54
CA GLU A 257 7.79 11.03 3.94
C GLU A 257 9.04 10.73 3.10
N TYR A 258 9.91 9.81 3.56
CA TYR A 258 11.03 9.35 2.75
C TYR A 258 10.57 8.68 1.45
N ALA A 259 9.60 7.76 1.50
CA ALA A 259 9.03 7.11 0.33
C ALA A 259 8.40 8.13 -0.64
N LYS A 260 7.69 9.13 -0.12
CA LYS A 260 7.07 10.20 -0.91
C LYS A 260 8.08 11.04 -1.71
N VAL A 261 9.28 11.27 -1.16
CA VAL A 261 10.33 12.04 -1.85
C VAL A 261 11.15 11.17 -2.79
N THR A 262 11.34 9.90 -2.46
CA THR A 262 12.24 9.00 -3.19
C THR A 262 11.56 8.18 -4.28
N LYS A 263 10.25 7.96 -4.20
CA LYS A 263 9.49 7.12 -5.14
C LYS A 263 8.57 7.92 -6.05
N HIS A 264 8.39 7.42 -7.27
CA HIS A 264 7.51 7.99 -8.27
C HIS A 264 6.04 7.80 -7.87
N PRO A 265 5.16 8.81 -7.98
CA PRO A 265 3.82 8.78 -7.39
C PRO A 265 2.91 7.68 -7.93
N PHE A 266 3.07 7.30 -9.20
CA PHE A 266 2.22 6.32 -9.89
C PHE A 266 2.81 4.91 -9.87
N THR A 267 4.09 4.77 -10.22
CA THR A 267 4.75 3.47 -10.38
C THR A 267 5.37 2.96 -9.09
N LYS A 268 5.57 3.85 -8.10
CA LYS A 268 6.23 3.53 -6.81
C LYS A 268 7.67 3.03 -6.93
N LEU A 269 8.26 3.11 -8.12
CA LEU A 269 9.68 2.88 -8.36
C LEU A 269 10.49 4.08 -7.88
N TYR A 270 11.79 3.90 -7.65
CA TYR A 270 12.63 5.01 -7.20
C TYR A 270 12.81 6.07 -8.29
N THR A 271 12.89 7.33 -7.88
CA THR A 271 13.02 8.49 -8.77
C THR A 271 14.44 8.66 -9.32
N VAL A 272 14.56 9.43 -10.40
CA VAL A 272 15.83 9.92 -10.97
C VAL A 272 16.72 10.57 -9.92
N SER A 273 16.16 11.44 -9.08
CA SER A 273 16.95 12.16 -8.07
C SER A 273 17.55 11.20 -7.05
N HIS A 274 16.77 10.21 -6.62
CA HIS A 274 17.23 9.16 -5.72
C HIS A 274 18.29 8.26 -6.37
N PHE A 275 18.13 7.94 -7.66
CA PHE A 275 19.13 7.23 -8.45
C PHE A 275 20.49 7.93 -8.42
N TYR A 276 20.56 9.22 -8.78
CA TYR A 276 21.84 9.93 -8.84
C TYR A 276 22.51 10.04 -7.47
N GLN A 277 21.73 10.19 -6.40
CA GLN A 277 22.25 10.20 -5.03
C GLN A 277 22.90 8.85 -4.66
N LEU A 278 22.17 7.75 -4.89
CA LEU A 278 22.68 6.41 -4.56
C LEU A 278 23.81 5.95 -5.49
N ALA A 279 23.72 6.24 -6.78
CA ALA A 279 24.75 5.91 -7.76
C ALA A 279 26.05 6.65 -7.44
N LYS A 280 25.97 7.94 -7.09
CA LYS A 280 27.15 8.71 -6.70
C LYS A 280 27.78 8.19 -5.42
N ALA A 281 26.97 7.93 -4.39
CA ALA A 281 27.46 7.36 -3.13
C ALA A 281 28.14 5.99 -3.33
N SER A 282 27.52 5.12 -4.15
CA SER A 282 28.05 3.80 -4.49
C SER A 282 29.39 3.90 -5.25
N PHE A 283 29.48 4.85 -6.19
CA PHE A 283 30.67 5.12 -6.97
C PHE A 283 31.83 5.64 -6.10
N GLU A 284 31.56 6.62 -5.22
CA GLU A 284 32.55 7.19 -4.30
C GLU A 284 33.03 6.16 -3.27
N ALA A 285 32.13 5.28 -2.81
CA ALA A 285 32.46 4.16 -1.95
C ALA A 285 33.20 3.02 -2.67
N SER A 286 33.44 3.12 -3.98
CA SER A 286 34.09 2.09 -4.81
C SER A 286 33.42 0.71 -4.67
N GLU A 287 32.10 0.69 -4.52
CA GLU A 287 31.34 -0.54 -4.41
C GLU A 287 31.37 -1.32 -5.72
N LYS A 288 31.47 -2.65 -5.65
CA LYS A 288 31.47 -3.54 -6.81
C LYS A 288 30.04 -3.74 -7.34
N LYS A 289 29.43 -2.68 -7.88
CA LYS A 289 28.09 -2.71 -8.48
C LYS A 289 28.16 -2.36 -9.96
N THR A 290 27.46 -3.13 -10.80
CA THR A 290 27.26 -2.84 -12.21
C THR A 290 25.99 -2.01 -12.37
N LEU A 291 26.08 -0.89 -13.08
CA LEU A 291 24.92 -0.13 -13.52
C LEU A 291 24.32 -0.84 -14.73
N VAL A 292 23.05 -1.21 -14.64
CA VAL A 292 22.28 -1.75 -15.75
C VAL A 292 21.16 -0.77 -16.07
N LEU A 293 21.07 -0.37 -17.34
CA LEU A 293 19.98 0.40 -17.91
C LEU A 293 19.16 -0.51 -18.80
N PHE A 294 17.84 -0.34 -18.81
CA PHE A 294 17.00 -1.06 -19.75
C PHE A 294 15.78 -0.25 -20.17
N LYS A 295 15.33 -0.53 -21.39
CA LYS A 295 14.20 0.15 -22.03
C LYS A 295 13.31 -0.87 -22.72
N PHE A 296 12.03 -0.83 -22.41
CA PHE A 296 11.02 -1.56 -23.15
C PHE A 296 10.72 -0.82 -24.46
N ILE A 297 10.78 -1.52 -25.60
CA ILE A 297 10.64 -0.91 -26.93
C ILE A 297 9.19 -0.96 -27.39
N ASP A 298 8.58 -2.16 -27.43
CA ASP A 298 7.25 -2.38 -28.01
C ASP A 298 6.29 -3.09 -27.04
N THR A 299 5.92 -2.41 -25.95
CA THR A 299 4.87 -2.91 -25.04
C THR A 299 3.97 -1.81 -24.52
N ASN A 300 2.67 -2.12 -24.42
CA ASN A 300 1.64 -1.21 -23.91
C ASN A 300 1.63 -1.13 -22.37
N PHE A 301 2.33 -2.05 -21.69
CA PHE A 301 2.28 -2.20 -20.24
C PHE A 301 3.64 -1.97 -19.56
N GLN A 302 4.46 -1.08 -20.12
CA GLN A 302 5.86 -0.91 -19.70
C GLN A 302 6.01 -0.61 -18.21
N SER A 303 5.13 0.26 -17.69
CA SER A 303 5.13 0.63 -16.27
C SER A 303 4.77 -0.56 -15.38
N GLU A 304 3.70 -1.29 -15.70
CA GLU A 304 3.31 -2.48 -14.94
C GLU A 304 4.36 -3.60 -14.99
N LEU A 305 4.97 -3.84 -16.15
CA LEU A 305 6.03 -4.83 -16.29
C LEU A 305 7.28 -4.44 -15.50
N ALA A 306 7.66 -3.15 -15.50
CA ALA A 306 8.76 -2.65 -14.67
C ALA A 306 8.47 -2.80 -13.16
N ILE A 307 7.23 -2.55 -12.73
CA ILE A 307 6.81 -2.78 -11.34
C ILE A 307 6.90 -4.26 -10.99
N GLY A 308 6.39 -5.14 -11.86
CA GLY A 308 6.47 -6.58 -11.70
C GLY A 308 7.92 -7.07 -11.58
N LEU A 309 8.79 -6.59 -12.47
CA LEU A 309 10.22 -6.88 -12.45
C LEU A 309 10.86 -6.43 -11.13
N ASN A 310 10.53 -5.23 -10.65
CA ASN A 310 11.04 -4.72 -9.38
C ASN A 310 10.67 -5.65 -8.21
N GLN A 311 9.38 -5.97 -8.07
CA GLN A 311 8.88 -6.75 -6.93
C GLN A 311 9.44 -8.18 -6.95
N MET A 312 9.40 -8.84 -8.11
CA MET A 312 9.96 -10.19 -8.25
C MET A 312 11.48 -10.18 -8.05
N GLY A 313 12.19 -9.20 -8.62
CA GLY A 313 13.64 -9.12 -8.47
C GLY A 313 14.09 -8.82 -7.04
N ILE A 314 13.31 -8.08 -6.25
CA ILE A 314 13.56 -7.90 -4.81
C ILE A 314 13.29 -9.21 -4.07
N LYS A 315 12.17 -9.89 -4.34
CA LYS A 315 11.79 -11.16 -3.71
C LYS A 315 12.82 -12.27 -3.96
N HIS A 316 13.35 -12.35 -5.18
CA HIS A 316 14.44 -13.28 -5.55
C HIS A 316 15.84 -12.75 -5.18
N SER A 317 15.92 -11.60 -4.47
CA SER A 317 17.16 -10.99 -3.99
C SER A 317 18.19 -10.61 -5.08
N VAL A 318 17.75 -10.42 -6.33
CA VAL A 318 18.63 -10.08 -7.46
C VAL A 318 18.79 -8.57 -7.70
N LEU A 319 17.76 -7.76 -7.41
CA LEU A 319 17.75 -6.31 -7.71
C LEU A 319 18.29 -5.41 -6.58
N GLY A 320 18.80 -5.98 -5.49
CA GLY A 320 19.36 -5.22 -4.37
C GLY A 320 18.32 -4.28 -3.74
N ILE A 321 18.46 -2.97 -3.98
CA ILE A 321 17.53 -1.93 -3.49
C ILE A 321 16.25 -1.87 -4.33
N GLY A 322 16.33 -2.22 -5.62
CA GLY A 322 15.22 -2.14 -6.56
C GLY A 322 15.54 -1.30 -7.81
N LEU A 323 14.51 -1.00 -8.57
CA LEU A 323 14.58 -0.25 -9.83
C LEU A 323 14.37 1.24 -9.63
N PHE A 324 15.09 2.00 -10.44
CA PHE A 324 14.93 3.44 -10.60
C PHE A 324 14.28 3.74 -11.94
N GLN A 325 13.25 4.56 -11.95
CA GLN A 325 12.65 5.09 -13.17
C GLN A 325 13.35 6.40 -13.54
N LEU A 326 14.09 6.38 -14.65
CA LEU A 326 14.85 7.52 -15.14
C LEU A 326 14.02 8.39 -16.09
N GLU A 327 13.26 7.75 -16.97
CA GLU A 327 12.29 8.38 -17.88
C GLU A 327 11.03 7.50 -17.92
N GLU A 328 10.03 7.84 -18.73
CA GLU A 328 8.78 7.05 -18.83
C GLU A 328 9.06 5.57 -19.13
N ASN A 329 10.03 5.31 -20.01
CA ASN A 329 10.33 3.96 -20.52
C ASN A 329 11.76 3.51 -20.21
N LEU A 330 12.55 4.31 -19.48
CA LEU A 330 13.94 4.03 -19.15
C LEU A 330 14.08 3.73 -17.67
N TYR A 331 14.64 2.57 -17.36
CA TYR A 331 14.83 2.10 -16.01
C TYR A 331 16.29 1.78 -15.74
N ALA A 332 16.70 1.90 -14.48
CA ALA A 332 18.05 1.59 -14.03
C ALA A 332 18.05 0.68 -12.80
N ALA A 333 19.09 -0.13 -12.68
CA ALA A 333 19.38 -0.96 -11.53
C ALA A 333 20.87 -0.89 -11.18
N LEU A 334 21.20 -0.87 -9.88
CA LEU A 334 22.57 -0.99 -9.37
C LEU A 334 22.75 -2.39 -8.80
N ILE A 335 23.34 -3.28 -9.60
CA ILE A 335 23.39 -4.71 -9.30
C ILE A 335 24.77 -5.06 -8.74
N PRO A 336 24.88 -5.61 -7.53
CA PRO A 336 26.15 -6.14 -7.02
C PRO A 336 26.74 -7.17 -7.99
N ASN A 337 28.04 -7.08 -8.27
CA ASN A 337 28.68 -7.95 -9.27
C ASN A 337 28.56 -9.44 -8.92
N GLU A 338 28.48 -9.77 -7.64
CA GLU A 338 28.24 -11.15 -7.14
C GLU A 338 26.86 -11.71 -7.54
N ARG A 339 25.87 -10.85 -7.87
CA ARG A 339 24.50 -11.25 -8.22
C ARG A 339 24.21 -11.14 -9.72
N LEU A 340 25.18 -10.73 -10.53
CA LEU A 340 24.97 -10.41 -11.94
C LEU A 340 24.54 -11.64 -12.76
N GLU A 341 25.09 -12.82 -12.47
CA GLU A 341 24.72 -14.08 -13.13
C GLU A 341 23.29 -14.51 -12.77
N SER A 342 22.94 -14.44 -11.49
CA SER A 342 21.57 -14.69 -11.00
C SER A 342 20.57 -13.69 -11.58
N PHE A 343 20.96 -12.41 -11.70
CA PHE A 343 20.14 -11.40 -12.35
C PHE A 343 19.94 -11.70 -13.83
N SER A 344 20.99 -12.04 -14.57
CA SER A 344 20.90 -12.33 -16.01
C SER A 344 19.95 -13.49 -16.29
N SER A 345 20.11 -14.59 -15.54
CA SER A 345 19.24 -15.77 -15.66
C SER A 345 17.79 -15.47 -15.26
N PHE A 346 17.57 -14.74 -14.15
CA PHE A 346 16.24 -14.28 -13.74
C PHE A 346 15.60 -13.36 -14.78
N PHE A 347 16.35 -12.40 -15.31
CA PHE A 347 15.84 -11.42 -16.27
C PHE A 347 15.47 -12.08 -17.59
N GLN A 348 16.29 -13.01 -18.08
CA GLN A 348 15.96 -13.81 -19.25
C GLN A 348 14.69 -14.62 -19.02
N GLN A 349 14.59 -15.31 -17.88
CA GLN A 349 13.38 -16.08 -17.53
C GLN A 349 12.14 -15.18 -17.44
N PHE A 350 12.28 -13.99 -16.86
CA PHE A 350 11.21 -13.02 -16.74
C PHE A 350 10.64 -12.62 -18.12
N ILE A 351 11.50 -12.33 -19.09
CA ILE A 351 11.08 -11.98 -20.45
C ILE A 351 10.48 -13.20 -21.18
N GLU A 352 11.09 -14.38 -21.07
CA GLU A 352 10.59 -15.63 -21.67
C GLU A 352 9.17 -15.96 -21.17
N GLU A 353 8.91 -15.80 -19.86
CA GLU A 353 7.59 -16.08 -19.29
C GLU A 353 6.55 -15.02 -19.68
N LEU A 354 6.94 -13.75 -19.82
CA LEU A 354 6.02 -12.71 -20.28
C LEU A 354 5.52 -12.99 -21.71
N ASP A 355 6.41 -13.42 -22.59
CA ASP A 355 6.05 -13.81 -23.96
C ASP A 355 5.07 -14.99 -23.97
N GLN A 356 5.33 -16.01 -23.14
CA GLN A 356 4.43 -17.18 -22.98
C GLN A 356 3.04 -16.79 -22.46
N LEU A 357 2.94 -15.75 -21.64
CA LEU A 357 1.67 -15.24 -21.09
C LEU A 357 0.93 -14.30 -22.05
N GLY A 358 1.47 -14.03 -23.24
CA GLY A 358 0.85 -13.14 -24.23
C GLY A 358 1.20 -11.67 -24.03
N TYR A 359 2.26 -11.36 -23.29
CA TYR A 359 2.82 -10.02 -23.11
C TYR A 359 4.18 -9.93 -23.83
N PRO A 360 4.22 -10.01 -25.18
CA PRO A 360 5.48 -9.93 -25.92
C PRO A 360 6.18 -8.62 -25.56
N SER A 361 7.42 -8.73 -25.11
CA SER A 361 8.17 -7.62 -24.52
C SER A 361 9.59 -7.62 -25.06
N GLU A 362 9.88 -6.68 -25.95
CA GLU A 362 11.25 -6.43 -26.40
C GLU A 362 11.95 -5.45 -25.45
N VAL A 363 13.16 -5.82 -25.03
CA VAL A 363 13.95 -5.02 -24.09
C VAL A 363 15.35 -4.81 -24.63
N ALA A 364 15.76 -3.54 -24.71
CA ALA A 364 17.15 -3.18 -24.89
C ALA A 364 17.83 -3.02 -23.53
N LEU A 365 19.10 -3.46 -23.46
CA LEU A 365 19.91 -3.45 -22.24
C LEU A 365 21.22 -2.70 -22.50
N GLY A 366 21.59 -1.81 -21.60
CA GLY A 366 22.91 -1.19 -21.55
C GLY A 366 23.52 -1.40 -20.19
N TYR A 367 24.84 -1.50 -20.10
CA TYR A 367 25.49 -1.67 -18.80
C TYR A 367 26.84 -0.97 -18.72
N SER A 368 27.26 -0.66 -17.48
CA SER A 368 28.61 -0.17 -17.22
C SER A 368 29.10 -0.60 -15.85
N ASN A 369 30.36 -1.02 -15.79
CA ASN A 369 31.02 -1.44 -14.57
C ASN A 369 32.04 -0.36 -14.13
N PRO A 370 32.02 0.10 -12.87
CA PRO A 370 32.91 1.16 -12.40
C PRO A 370 34.37 0.72 -12.19
N LEU A 371 34.72 -0.56 -12.42
CA LEU A 371 36.04 -1.15 -12.15
C LEU A 371 37.22 -0.60 -13.01
N ILE A 372 37.03 0.48 -13.77
CA ILE A 372 38.10 1.09 -14.56
C ILE A 372 38.78 2.17 -13.69
N PRO A 373 40.09 2.07 -13.43
CA PRO A 373 40.81 3.10 -12.68
C PRO A 373 40.71 4.47 -13.37
N ASP A 374 40.61 5.54 -12.58
CA ASP A 374 40.44 6.94 -13.00
C ASP A 374 39.16 7.26 -13.80
N LEU A 375 38.16 6.37 -13.79
CA LEU A 375 36.85 6.68 -14.34
C LEU A 375 36.21 7.81 -13.53
N LYS A 376 35.62 8.80 -14.20
CA LYS A 376 34.78 9.81 -13.55
C LYS A 376 33.33 9.32 -13.51
N PHE A 377 32.58 9.72 -12.48
CA PHE A 377 31.16 9.37 -12.34
C PHE A 377 30.36 9.65 -13.62
N ASP A 378 30.49 10.84 -14.20
CA ASP A 378 29.77 11.19 -15.44
C ASP A 378 30.12 10.29 -16.62
N VAL A 379 31.37 9.82 -16.69
CA VAL A 379 31.83 8.91 -17.76
C VAL A 379 31.29 7.50 -17.53
N TRP A 380 31.18 7.06 -16.28
CA TRP A 380 30.55 5.79 -15.94
C TRP A 380 29.08 5.75 -16.36
N ILE A 381 28.32 6.78 -16.00
CA ILE A 381 26.91 6.90 -16.41
C ILE A 381 26.81 6.95 -17.94
N LYS A 382 27.59 7.80 -18.61
CA LYS A 382 27.57 7.92 -20.08
C LYS A 382 27.88 6.60 -20.78
N LYS A 383 28.83 5.80 -20.28
CA LYS A 383 29.13 4.48 -20.86
C LYS A 383 27.92 3.55 -20.82
N ALA A 384 27.12 3.57 -19.75
CA ALA A 384 25.91 2.75 -19.68
C ALA A 384 24.87 3.19 -20.72
N TYR A 385 24.71 4.51 -20.92
CA TYR A 385 23.82 5.05 -21.95
C TYR A 385 24.28 4.73 -23.37
N SER A 386 25.57 4.88 -23.68
CA SER A 386 26.10 4.52 -25.00
C SER A 386 25.94 3.02 -25.27
N SER A 387 26.15 2.16 -24.26
CA SER A 387 25.88 0.73 -24.38
C SER A 387 24.40 0.43 -24.63
N LEU A 388 23.48 1.19 -24.03
CA LEU A 388 22.04 1.05 -24.29
C LEU A 388 21.68 1.49 -25.70
N GLU A 389 22.22 2.61 -26.17
CA GLU A 389 22.00 3.11 -27.53
C GLU A 389 22.46 2.09 -28.59
N GLU A 390 23.63 1.47 -28.39
CA GLU A 390 24.12 0.38 -29.24
C GLU A 390 23.16 -0.81 -29.26
N SER A 391 22.61 -1.20 -28.10
CA SER A 391 21.62 -2.28 -28.01
C SER A 391 20.31 -1.94 -28.72
N ILE A 392 19.83 -0.70 -28.62
CA ILE A 392 18.62 -0.24 -29.31
C ILE A 392 18.84 -0.25 -30.83
N LEU A 393 20.00 0.24 -31.29
CA LEU A 393 20.35 0.26 -32.71
C LEU A 393 20.49 -1.16 -33.28
N TYR A 394 21.03 -2.09 -32.51
CA TYR A 394 21.11 -3.50 -32.91
C TYR A 394 19.73 -4.14 -33.04
N ASN A 395 18.80 -3.86 -32.11
CA ASN A 395 17.44 -4.39 -32.18
C ASN A 395 16.60 -3.75 -33.30
N ALA A 396 16.93 -2.52 -33.73
CA ALA A 396 16.23 -1.80 -34.79
C ALA A 396 16.72 -2.12 -36.21
N ALA A 397 17.88 -2.79 -36.35
CA ALA A 397 18.50 -3.16 -37.62
C ALA A 397 18.18 -4.61 -37.99
#